data_AF-A0A0Q0E8A0-F1
#
_entry.id   AF-A0A0Q0E8A0-F1
#
_cell.length_a   1.000
_cell.length_b   1.000
_cell.length_c   1.000
_cell.angle_alpha   90.00
_cell.angle_beta   90.00
_cell.angle_gamma   90.00
#
_symmetry.space_group_name_H-M   'P 1'
#
loop_
_entity.id
_entity.type
_entity.pdbx_description
1 polymer ?
#
loop_
_entity_poly.entity_id
_entity_poly.type
_entity_poly.pdbx_seq_one_letter_code
_entity_poly.pdbx_strand_id
1 'polypeptide(L)'
;MLKRNSLKSWFKSGAPGVWMSAGAVSIAVIMTIGLLAVIAVRGLGHFWPADLVVAQYAVPNQPAHVLVGELVEQEQVPRARLKSAGLPVPDQGPEFMTRELFKVGNRDLNPSDFTWVVGEWLSGQSSPAELMTLERREWGNFYG
;
A
#
# COMPACT_ATOMS: atom_id res chain seq x y z
N MET A 1 7.19 49.34 47.92
CA MET A 1 8.47 49.54 47.23
C MET A 1 8.60 48.46 46.16
N LEU A 2 8.31 48.76 44.88
CA LEU A 2 8.38 47.76 43.81
C LEU A 2 9.84 47.39 43.54
N LYS A 3 10.21 46.13 43.79
CA LYS A 3 11.52 45.58 43.45
C LYS A 3 11.60 45.50 41.92
N ARG A 4 12.40 46.36 41.29
CA ARG A 4 12.74 46.24 39.86
C ARG A 4 13.59 44.98 39.67
N ASN A 5 12.98 43.89 39.20
CA ASN A 5 13.73 42.71 38.80
C ASN A 5 14.68 43.09 37.65
N SER A 6 15.98 42.94 37.87
CA SER A 6 16.99 43.19 36.85
C SER A 6 17.44 41.87 36.22
N LEU A 7 17.94 41.90 35.00
CA LEU A 7 18.48 40.71 34.32
C LEU A 7 19.55 39.98 35.16
N LYS A 8 20.33 40.72 35.98
CA LYS A 8 21.30 40.13 36.92
C LYS A 8 20.64 39.38 38.08
N SER A 9 19.50 39.84 38.60
CA SER A 9 18.78 39.12 39.67
C SER A 9 18.07 37.87 39.14
N TRP A 10 17.62 37.89 37.88
CA TRP A 10 17.04 36.72 37.21
C TRP A 10 18.08 35.64 36.90
N PHE A 11 19.27 36.03 36.44
CA PHE A 11 20.35 35.07 36.22
C PHE A 11 20.81 34.40 37.53
N LYS A 12 20.93 35.17 38.62
CA LYS A 12 21.29 34.64 39.95
C LYS A 12 20.20 33.76 40.57
N SER A 13 18.95 33.85 40.14
CA SER A 13 17.85 33.04 40.69
C SER A 13 17.80 31.61 40.13
N GLY A 14 18.66 31.25 39.17
CA GLY A 14 18.66 29.92 38.54
C GLY A 14 17.52 29.69 37.55
N ALA A 15 16.60 30.65 37.42
CA ALA A 15 15.49 30.61 36.48
C ALA A 15 15.90 30.32 35.01
N PRO A 16 17.01 30.85 34.46
CA PRO A 16 17.42 30.53 33.09
C PRO A 16 17.62 29.03 32.84
N GLY A 17 18.22 28.31 33.81
CA GLY A 17 18.46 26.87 33.70
C GLY A 17 17.18 26.04 33.73
N VAL A 18 16.17 26.49 34.47
CA VAL A 18 14.83 25.88 34.50
C VAL A 18 14.15 26.03 33.14
N TRP A 19 14.19 27.22 32.54
CA TRP A 19 13.62 27.46 31.21
C TRP A 19 14.36 26.68 30.11
N MET A 20 15.68 26.58 30.18
CA MET A 20 16.47 25.78 29.23
C MET A 20 16.14 24.29 29.33
N SER A 21 15.99 23.76 30.55
CA SER A 21 15.62 22.35 30.77
C SER A 21 14.19 22.08 30.30
N ALA A 22 13.24 22.96 30.63
CA ALA A 22 11.87 22.86 30.14
C ALA A 22 11.82 22.93 28.60
N GLY A 23 12.60 23.81 27.99
CA GLY A 23 12.74 23.90 26.53
C GLY A 23 13.30 22.62 25.91
N ALA A 24 14.36 22.06 26.49
CA ALA A 24 14.96 20.81 26.03
C ALA A 24 13.98 19.63 26.13
N VAL A 25 13.25 19.52 27.24
CA VAL A 25 12.22 18.48 27.44
C VAL A 25 11.08 18.64 26.43
N SER A 26 10.58 19.86 26.21
CA SER A 26 9.54 20.12 25.21
C SER A 26 9.97 19.73 23.81
N ILE A 27 11.21 20.05 23.42
CA ILE A 27 11.76 19.65 22.11
C ILE A 27 11.83 18.12 22.01
N ALA A 28 12.30 17.43 23.04
CA ALA A 28 12.38 15.97 23.05
C ALA A 28 10.99 15.31 22.92
N VAL A 29 9.97 15.85 23.60
CA VAL A 29 8.58 15.37 23.48
C VAL A 29 8.05 15.60 22.07
N ILE A 30 8.25 16.78 21.49
CA ILE A 30 7.84 17.09 20.11
C ILE A 30 8.51 16.14 19.11
N MET A 31 9.82 15.91 19.24
CA MET A 31 10.55 14.97 18.39
C MET A 31 10.01 13.55 18.52
N THR A 32 9.72 13.10 19.74
CA THR A 32 9.18 11.76 19.99
C THR A 32 7.80 11.59 19.33
N ILE A 33 6.90 12.55 19.54
CA ILE A 33 5.57 12.53 18.92
C ILE A 33 5.68 12.60 17.40
N GLY A 34 6.57 13.45 16.88
CA GLY A 34 6.84 13.56 15.44
C GLY A 34 7.32 12.24 14.84
N LEU A 35 8.25 11.55 15.50
CA LEU A 35 8.73 10.25 15.08
C LEU A 35 7.59 9.21 15.09
N LEU A 36 6.82 9.14 16.18
CA LEU A 36 5.66 8.24 16.28
C LEU A 36 4.64 8.51 15.17
N ALA A 37 4.37 9.78 14.85
CA ALA A 37 3.45 10.15 13.78
C ALA A 37 3.97 9.71 12.40
N VAL A 38 5.27 9.89 12.11
CA VAL A 38 5.88 9.43 10.86
C VAL A 38 5.77 7.91 10.73
N ILE A 39 6.04 7.18 11.81
CA ILE A 39 5.91 5.71 11.84
C ILE A 39 4.45 5.31 11.62
N ALA A 40 3.50 5.95 12.32
CA ALA A 40 2.08 5.64 12.19
C ALA A 40 1.58 5.87 10.76
N VAL A 41 1.87 7.02 10.15
CA VAL A 41 1.42 7.33 8.78
C VAL A 41 2.01 6.37 7.75
N ARG A 42 3.29 6.01 7.88
CA ARG A 42 3.94 5.06 6.96
C ARG A 42 3.55 3.60 7.23
N GLY A 43 3.18 3.26 8.46
CA GLY A 43 2.84 1.89 8.86
C GLY A 43 1.37 1.54 8.65
N LEU A 44 0.45 2.43 9.01
CA LEU A 44 -1.00 2.15 8.99
C LEU A 44 -1.54 1.86 7.59
N GLY A 45 -0.96 2.48 6.55
CA GLY A 45 -1.33 2.19 5.16
C GLY A 45 -1.11 0.72 4.76
N HIS A 46 -0.13 0.03 5.37
CA HIS A 46 0.09 -1.39 5.10
C HIS A 46 -0.95 -2.32 5.73
N PHE A 47 -1.67 -1.84 6.75
CA PHE A 47 -2.75 -2.58 7.40
C PHE A 47 -4.13 -2.25 6.81
N TRP A 48 -4.22 -1.25 5.93
CA TRP A 48 -5.49 -0.90 5.29
C TRP A 48 -5.69 -1.74 4.03
N PRO A 49 -6.87 -2.33 3.81
CA PRO A 49 -7.17 -3.05 2.58
C PRO A 49 -6.98 -2.14 1.36
N ALA A 50 -6.29 -2.66 0.34
CA ALA A 50 -6.15 -1.95 -0.94
C ALA A 50 -7.48 -1.98 -1.71
N ASP A 51 -7.63 -1.05 -2.65
CA ASP A 51 -8.79 -1.03 -3.53
C ASP A 51 -8.86 -2.32 -4.35
N LEU A 52 -10.03 -2.93 -4.37
CA LEU A 52 -10.29 -4.12 -5.17
C LEU A 52 -10.68 -3.72 -6.58
N VAL A 53 -10.17 -4.48 -7.54
CA VAL A 53 -10.51 -4.35 -8.95
C VAL A 53 -11.27 -5.60 -9.38
N VAL A 54 -12.37 -5.38 -10.09
CA VAL A 54 -13.11 -6.40 -10.83
C VAL A 54 -12.81 -6.22 -12.31
N ALA A 55 -12.51 -7.31 -13.01
CA ALA A 55 -12.19 -7.29 -14.43
C ALA A 55 -12.56 -8.61 -15.10
N GLN A 56 -12.88 -8.57 -16.40
CA GLN A 56 -13.06 -9.77 -17.19
C GLN A 56 -11.74 -10.16 -17.83
N TYR A 57 -11.23 -11.34 -17.46
CA TYR A 57 -9.97 -11.86 -17.97
C TYR A 57 -10.23 -12.89 -19.07
N ALA A 58 -9.79 -12.57 -20.29
CA ALA A 58 -10.07 -13.34 -21.50
C ALA A 58 -8.76 -13.78 -22.18
N VAL A 59 -8.23 -14.92 -21.74
CA VAL A 59 -7.05 -15.53 -22.38
C VAL A 59 -7.45 -16.09 -23.77
N PRO A 60 -6.65 -15.87 -24.82
CA PRO A 60 -6.91 -16.43 -26.14
C PRO A 60 -7.17 -17.95 -26.09
N ASN A 61 -8.24 -18.39 -26.74
CA ASN A 61 -8.68 -19.80 -26.79
C ASN A 61 -9.10 -20.42 -25.44
N GLN A 62 -9.41 -19.61 -24.43
CA GLN A 62 -9.93 -20.06 -23.14
C GLN A 62 -11.24 -19.33 -22.80
N PRO A 63 -12.11 -19.93 -21.98
CA PRO A 63 -13.29 -19.22 -21.50
C PRO A 63 -12.88 -18.03 -20.64
N ALA A 64 -13.50 -16.87 -20.92
CA ALA A 64 -13.34 -15.70 -20.09
C ALA A 64 -13.91 -15.94 -18.70
N HIS A 65 -13.27 -15.38 -17.67
CA HIS A 65 -13.76 -15.44 -16.29
C HIS A 65 -13.59 -14.09 -15.61
N VAL A 66 -14.34 -13.89 -14.52
CA VAL A 66 -14.23 -12.70 -13.68
C VAL A 66 -12.99 -12.86 -12.81
N LEU A 67 -12.11 -11.86 -12.84
CA LEU A 67 -10.99 -11.69 -11.93
C LEU A 67 -11.38 -10.62 -10.90
N VAL A 68 -11.22 -10.94 -9.62
CA VAL A 68 -11.38 -10.00 -8.51
C VAL A 68 -10.12 -10.04 -7.66
N GLY A 69 -9.50 -8.89 -7.45
CA GLY A 69 -8.31 -8.82 -6.62
C GLY A 69 -7.73 -7.43 -6.44
N GLU A 70 -6.72 -7.36 -5.57
CA GLU A 70 -5.92 -6.15 -5.36
C GLU A 70 -4.80 -6.13 -6.42
N LEU A 71 -4.66 -5.03 -7.15
CA LEU A 71 -3.54 -4.85 -8.06
C LEU A 71 -2.27 -4.54 -7.26
N VAL A 72 -1.30 -5.45 -7.26
CA VAL A 72 -0.08 -5.36 -6.44
C VAL A 72 1.08 -4.77 -7.23
N GLU A 73 1.24 -5.21 -8.48
CA GLU A 73 2.39 -4.86 -9.31
C GLU A 73 1.99 -4.82 -10.78
N GLN A 74 2.59 -3.89 -11.53
CA GLN A 74 2.50 -3.84 -12.99
C GLN A 74 3.91 -3.67 -13.57
N GLU A 75 4.26 -4.52 -14.52
CA GLU A 75 5.55 -4.47 -15.18
C GLU A 75 5.44 -4.71 -16.69
N GLN A 76 6.37 -4.12 -17.44
CA GLN A 76 6.52 -4.38 -18.86
C GLN A 76 7.51 -5.51 -19.07
N VAL A 77 7.05 -6.61 -19.66
CA VAL A 77 7.88 -7.78 -19.95
C VAL A 77 8.00 -8.01 -21.45
N PRO A 78 9.16 -8.47 -21.95
CA PRO A 78 9.28 -8.84 -23.35
C PRO A 78 8.25 -9.89 -23.73
N ARG A 79 7.58 -9.71 -24.86
CA ARG A 79 6.60 -10.65 -25.41
C ARG A 79 7.18 -12.06 -25.55
N ALA A 80 8.46 -12.16 -25.91
CA ALA A 80 9.20 -13.42 -25.97
C ALA A 80 9.25 -14.17 -24.63
N ARG A 81 9.32 -13.45 -23.49
CA ARG A 81 9.30 -14.05 -22.15
C ARG A 81 7.94 -14.70 -21.86
N LEU A 82 6.84 -13.99 -22.13
CA LEU A 82 5.48 -14.54 -21.97
C LEU A 82 5.26 -15.76 -22.87
N LYS A 83 5.69 -15.68 -24.13
CA LYS A 83 5.64 -16.82 -25.06
C LYS A 83 6.47 -18.01 -24.56
N SER A 84 7.67 -17.77 -24.03
CA SER A 84 8.52 -18.84 -23.46
C SER A 84 7.91 -19.50 -22.21
N ALA A 85 7.03 -18.78 -21.50
CA ALA A 85 6.25 -19.32 -20.38
C ALA A 85 5.04 -20.15 -20.83
N GLY A 86 4.85 -20.38 -22.13
CA GLY A 86 3.76 -21.19 -22.68
C GLY A 86 2.42 -20.45 -22.84
N LEU A 87 2.41 -19.12 -22.68
CA LEU A 87 1.21 -18.32 -22.85
C LEU A 87 0.86 -18.14 -24.34
N PRO A 88 -0.43 -18.13 -24.72
CA PRO A 88 -0.90 -18.04 -26.11
C PRO A 88 -0.79 -16.60 -26.66
N VAL A 89 0.43 -16.07 -26.68
CA VAL A 89 0.73 -14.70 -27.09
C VAL A 89 0.95 -14.65 -28.62
N PRO A 90 0.35 -13.69 -29.34
CA PRO A 90 0.51 -13.57 -30.80
C PRO A 90 1.97 -13.37 -31.23
N ASP A 91 2.31 -13.86 -32.42
CA ASP A 91 3.65 -13.72 -33.02
C ASP A 91 3.95 -12.30 -33.49
N GLN A 92 2.90 -11.56 -33.84
CA GLN A 92 2.95 -10.17 -34.27
C GLN A 92 2.38 -9.27 -33.17
N GLY A 93 2.94 -8.07 -33.00
CA GLY A 93 2.53 -7.14 -31.96
C GLY A 93 3.72 -6.41 -31.34
N PRO A 94 3.47 -5.60 -30.30
CA PRO A 94 4.51 -4.87 -29.60
C PRO A 94 5.58 -5.81 -29.00
N GLU A 95 6.80 -5.29 -28.84
CA GLU A 95 7.92 -6.04 -28.25
C GLU A 95 7.70 -6.33 -26.76
N PHE A 96 7.01 -5.42 -26.07
CA PHE A 96 6.68 -5.51 -24.65
C PHE A 96 5.17 -5.66 -24.46
N MET A 97 4.81 -6.36 -23.40
CA MET A 97 3.44 -6.52 -22.94
C MET A 97 3.38 -6.33 -21.44
N THR A 98 2.21 -5.91 -20.97
CA THR A 98 1.98 -5.60 -19.57
C THR A 98 1.67 -6.88 -18.82
N ARG A 99 2.40 -7.11 -17.74
CA ARG A 99 2.16 -8.21 -16.81
C ARG A 99 1.78 -7.62 -15.46
N GLU A 100 0.63 -8.05 -14.95
CA GLU A 100 0.05 -7.51 -13.72
C GLU A 100 -0.04 -8.61 -12.67
N LEU A 101 0.39 -8.32 -11.44
CA LEU A 101 0.27 -9.21 -10.29
C LEU A 101 -0.98 -8.82 -9.52
N PHE A 102 -1.95 -9.72 -9.48
CA PHE A 102 -3.13 -9.57 -8.63
C PHE A 102 -2.97 -10.43 -7.40
N LYS A 103 -3.26 -9.84 -6.23
CA LYS A 103 -3.56 -10.61 -5.03
C LYS A 103 -5.03 -10.98 -5.09
N VAL A 104 -5.31 -12.27 -5.20
CA VAL A 104 -6.67 -12.81 -5.33
C VAL A 104 -7.12 -13.40 -4.00
N GLY A 105 -8.42 -13.33 -3.75
CA GLY A 105 -9.05 -13.84 -2.53
C GLY A 105 -9.74 -15.17 -2.77
N ASN A 106 -10.54 -15.56 -1.78
CA ASN A 106 -11.43 -16.72 -1.80
C ASN A 106 -10.63 -18.00 -2.08
N ARG A 107 -9.70 -18.34 -1.17
CA ARG A 107 -8.77 -19.46 -1.38
C ARG A 107 -9.43 -20.84 -1.50
N ASP A 108 -10.69 -20.91 -1.09
CA ASP A 108 -11.60 -22.04 -1.31
C ASP A 108 -11.91 -22.26 -2.81
N LEU A 109 -11.88 -21.19 -3.62
CA LEU A 109 -12.06 -21.22 -5.07
C LEU A 109 -10.72 -21.11 -5.82
N ASN A 110 -9.80 -20.28 -5.30
CA ASN A 110 -8.52 -19.97 -5.92
C ASN A 110 -7.35 -20.40 -5.01
N PRO A 111 -6.67 -21.53 -5.28
CA PRO A 111 -5.65 -22.04 -4.35
C PRO A 111 -4.43 -21.10 -4.19
N SER A 112 -4.15 -20.24 -5.17
CA SER A 112 -3.08 -19.24 -5.11
C SER A 112 -3.59 -17.92 -4.52
N ASP A 113 -2.77 -17.27 -3.67
CA ASP A 113 -3.05 -15.90 -3.19
C ASP A 113 -2.66 -14.84 -4.23
N PHE A 114 -1.79 -15.20 -5.18
CA PHE A 114 -1.26 -14.29 -6.17
C PHE A 114 -1.30 -14.91 -7.55
N THR A 115 -1.78 -14.15 -8.52
CA THR A 115 -1.89 -14.58 -9.90
C THR A 115 -1.32 -13.52 -10.81
N TRP A 116 -0.38 -13.93 -11.66
CA TRP A 116 0.08 -13.12 -12.77
C TRP A 116 -0.91 -13.19 -13.93
N VAL A 117 -1.30 -12.04 -14.44
CA VAL A 117 -2.17 -11.91 -15.62
C VAL A 117 -1.51 -11.03 -16.66
N VAL A 118 -1.90 -11.22 -17.91
CA VAL A 118 -1.48 -10.35 -19.02
C VAL A 118 -2.49 -9.21 -19.12
N GLY A 119 -2.03 -7.97 -18.95
CA GLY A 119 -2.88 -6.78 -18.87
C GLY A 119 -3.73 -6.59 -20.13
N GLU A 120 -3.19 -6.92 -21.31
CA GLU A 120 -3.89 -6.83 -22.59
C GLU A 120 -5.07 -7.80 -22.72
N TRP A 121 -5.22 -8.76 -21.81
CA TRP A 121 -6.36 -9.69 -21.76
C TRP A 121 -7.39 -9.31 -20.69
N LEU A 122 -7.14 -8.24 -19.93
CA LEU A 122 -8.10 -7.67 -18.99
C LEU A 122 -9.02 -6.69 -19.71
N SER A 123 -10.31 -6.77 -19.43
CA SER A 123 -11.32 -5.85 -19.96
C SER A 123 -12.34 -5.47 -18.90
N GLY A 124 -12.92 -4.28 -19.02
CA GLY A 124 -13.95 -3.80 -18.08
C GLY A 124 -13.45 -3.63 -16.64
N GLN A 125 -12.17 -3.26 -16.46
CA GLN A 125 -11.62 -3.00 -15.12
C GLN A 125 -12.42 -1.90 -14.41
N SER A 126 -12.91 -2.20 -13.21
CA SER A 126 -13.58 -1.22 -12.35
C SER A 126 -13.36 -1.55 -10.88
N SER A 127 -13.53 -0.55 -10.01
CA SER A 127 -13.46 -0.70 -8.56
C SER A 127 -14.81 -0.31 -7.96
N PRO A 128 -15.77 -1.25 -7.88
CA PRO A 128 -17.09 -0.99 -7.31
C PRO A 128 -16.99 -0.61 -5.83
N ALA A 129 -17.77 0.38 -5.39
CA ALA A 129 -17.73 0.85 -4.00
C ALA A 129 -18.34 -0.16 -3.01
N GLU A 130 -19.16 -1.07 -3.51
CA GLU A 130 -19.81 -2.13 -2.75
C GLU A 130 -18.89 -3.33 -2.50
N LEU A 131 -17.78 -3.43 -3.24
CA LEU A 131 -16.85 -4.54 -3.16
C LEU A 131 -16.02 -4.43 -1.87
N MET A 132 -16.03 -5.48 -1.05
CA MET A 132 -15.37 -5.44 0.26
C MET A 132 -14.36 -6.57 0.44
N THR A 133 -13.35 -6.28 1.26
CA THR A 133 -12.40 -7.28 1.75
C THR A 133 -12.76 -7.68 3.18
N LEU A 134 -12.93 -8.97 3.43
CA LEU A 134 -13.10 -9.53 4.76
C LEU A 134 -11.98 -10.53 5.04
N GLU A 135 -11.18 -10.27 6.08
CA GLU A 135 -10.17 -11.23 6.52
C GLU A 135 -10.85 -12.41 7.23
N ARG A 136 -10.62 -13.62 6.73
CA ARG A 136 -11.07 -14.87 7.37
C ARG A 136 -9.90 -15.51 8.08
N ARG A 137 -10.16 -16.20 9.19
CA ARG A 137 -9.14 -16.96 9.96
C ARG A 137 -8.47 -18.07 9.15
N GLU A 138 -9.12 -18.46 8.07
CA GLU A 138 -8.96 -19.74 7.43
C GLU A 138 -9.32 -19.46 5.95
N TRP A 139 -8.52 -19.93 4.99
CA TRP A 139 -8.67 -19.64 3.54
C TRP A 139 -8.53 -18.16 3.12
N GLY A 140 -7.77 -17.36 3.90
CA GLY A 140 -7.34 -16.00 3.53
C GLY A 140 -8.47 -14.99 3.37
N ASN A 141 -8.18 -13.89 2.66
CA ASN A 141 -9.13 -12.82 2.40
C ASN A 141 -10.32 -13.30 1.56
N PHE A 142 -11.51 -12.87 1.94
CA PHE A 142 -12.71 -12.95 1.12
C PHE A 142 -12.91 -11.63 0.38
N TYR A 143 -13.15 -11.71 -0.92
CA TYR A 143 -13.54 -10.61 -1.78
C TYR A 143 -14.94 -10.87 -2.32
N GLY A 144 -15.85 -9.91 -2.12
CA GLY A 144 -17.24 -10.00 -2.59
C GLY A 144 -18.12 -8.88 -2.08
#